data_AF-A0A940QGS8-F1
#
_entry.id   AF-A0A940QGS8-F1
#
_cell.length_a   1.000
_cell.length_b   1.000
_cell.length_c   1.000
_cell.angle_alpha   90.00
_cell.angle_beta   90.00
_cell.angle_gamma   90.00
#
_symmetry.space_group_name_H-M   'P 1'
#
loop_
_entity.id
_entity.type
_entity.pdbx_description
1 polymer ?
#
loop_
_entity_poly.entity_id
_entity_poly.type
_entity_poly.pdbx_seq_one_letter_code
_entity_poly.pdbx_strand_id
1 'polypeptide(L)'
;MKEEYRPENELWEEDDLDAEHQQEDSEEEEKKDHVIANKLAFVVLCIFVFLIPVLWFFGIGYPVNADGVFVGEIRQTEEGKLEIPMMLEGSAVAFTITTQELEEDRLILKPRFALVGLHQSGSTTVETKVPADELQEVWIQGDDENDRQLIWEKED
;
A
#
# COMPACT_ATOMS: atom_id res chain seq x y z
N MET A 1 -73.81 25.61 53.02
CA MET A 1 -72.66 24.78 52.60
C MET A 1 -73.10 23.96 51.41
N LYS A 2 -72.53 24.23 50.23
CA LYS A 2 -72.60 23.34 49.06
C LYS A 2 -71.18 22.87 48.85
N GLU A 3 -70.92 21.59 49.04
CA GLU A 3 -69.66 20.96 48.65
C GLU A 3 -69.72 20.70 47.15
N GLU A 4 -68.74 21.24 46.45
CA GLU A 4 -68.54 21.10 45.03
C GLU A 4 -67.72 19.83 44.78
N TYR A 5 -68.35 18.85 44.13
CA TYR A 5 -67.74 17.56 43.81
C TYR A 5 -66.86 17.73 42.57
N ARG A 6 -65.54 17.57 42.72
CA ARG A 6 -64.57 17.60 41.63
C ARG A 6 -64.20 16.15 41.27
N PRO A 7 -64.42 15.67 40.03
CA PRO A 7 -64.05 14.30 39.66
C PRO A 7 -62.53 14.15 39.58
N GLU A 8 -61.98 13.14 40.25
CA GLU A 8 -60.54 12.81 40.36
C GLU A 8 -59.98 12.02 39.16
N ASN A 9 -60.73 11.85 38.06
CA ASN A 9 -60.38 10.87 37.01
C ASN A 9 -59.72 11.44 35.75
N GLU A 10 -59.48 12.74 35.62
CA GLU A 10 -58.86 13.32 34.41
C GLU A 10 -57.33 13.45 34.47
N LEU A 11 -56.68 13.13 35.59
CA LEU A 11 -55.24 13.33 35.75
C LEU A 11 -54.35 12.17 35.30
N TRP A 12 -54.92 11.02 34.90
CA TRP A 12 -54.14 9.81 34.62
C TRP A 12 -53.93 9.53 33.13
N GLU A 13 -54.60 10.24 32.22
CA GLU A 13 -54.43 10.00 30.77
C GLU A 13 -53.34 10.91 30.14
N GLU A 14 -52.96 12.02 30.78
CA GLU A 14 -51.92 12.92 30.25
C GLU A 14 -50.49 12.37 30.50
N ASP A 15 -50.23 11.76 31.65
CA ASP A 15 -48.90 11.23 32.00
C ASP A 15 -48.50 10.00 31.15
N ASP A 16 -49.45 9.17 30.73
CA ASP A 16 -49.19 7.97 29.91
C ASP A 16 -48.87 8.33 28.44
N LEU A 17 -49.50 9.40 27.91
CA LEU A 17 -49.24 9.92 26.56
C LEU A 17 -47.84 10.57 26.45
N ASP A 18 -47.40 11.27 27.49
CA ASP A 18 -46.07 11.90 27.53
C ASP A 18 -44.95 10.84 27.63
N ALA A 19 -45.21 9.70 28.27
CA ALA A 19 -44.27 8.58 28.36
C ALA A 19 -44.11 7.83 27.01
N GLU A 20 -45.20 7.60 26.27
CA GLU A 20 -45.13 6.98 24.93
C GLU A 20 -44.40 7.88 23.92
N HIS A 21 -44.67 9.20 23.94
CA HIS A 21 -43.96 10.15 23.07
C HIS A 21 -42.46 10.24 23.37
N GLN A 22 -42.06 10.21 24.65
CA GLN A 22 -40.64 10.18 25.02
C GLN A 22 -39.94 8.89 24.58
N GLN A 23 -40.65 7.76 24.55
CA GLN A 23 -40.08 6.49 24.13
C GLN A 23 -39.89 6.43 22.61
N GLU A 24 -40.87 6.89 21.82
CA GLU A 24 -40.75 6.95 20.35
C GLU A 24 -39.63 7.91 19.89
N ASP A 25 -39.48 9.07 20.56
CA ASP A 25 -38.40 10.02 20.26
C ASP A 25 -37.02 9.41 20.54
N SER A 26 -36.89 8.60 21.60
CA SER A 26 -35.63 7.93 21.94
C SER A 26 -35.23 6.82 20.95
N GLU A 27 -36.21 6.04 20.45
CA GLU A 27 -35.96 4.99 19.46
C GLU A 27 -35.62 5.57 18.07
N GLU A 28 -36.23 6.71 17.70
CA GLU A 28 -35.88 7.43 16.48
C GLU A 28 -34.47 8.00 16.52
N GLU A 29 -34.02 8.54 17.65
CA GLU A 29 -32.66 9.05 17.82
C GLU A 29 -31.62 7.92 17.72
N GLU A 30 -31.84 6.78 18.39
CA GLU A 30 -30.93 5.63 18.33
C GLU A 30 -30.81 5.07 16.90
N LYS A 31 -31.93 5.02 16.17
CA LYS A 31 -31.94 4.60 14.76
C LYS A 31 -31.22 5.59 13.86
N LYS A 32 -31.35 6.90 14.09
CA LYS A 32 -30.62 7.94 13.35
C LYS A 32 -29.12 7.82 13.59
N ASP A 33 -28.70 7.60 14.83
CA ASP A 33 -27.29 7.41 15.19
C ASP A 33 -26.70 6.15 14.57
N HIS A 34 -27.43 5.03 14.56
CA HIS A 34 -27.01 3.81 13.85
C HIS A 34 -26.88 4.01 12.34
N VAL A 35 -27.79 4.76 11.72
CA VAL A 35 -27.72 5.07 10.29
C VAL A 35 -26.54 5.98 9.97
N ILE A 36 -26.24 6.96 10.83
CA ILE A 36 -25.08 7.85 10.68
C ILE A 36 -23.78 7.07 10.85
N ALA A 37 -23.68 6.21 11.87
CA ALA A 37 -22.53 5.35 12.10
C ALA A 37 -22.27 4.39 10.92
N ASN A 38 -23.32 3.78 10.36
CA ASN A 38 -23.20 2.93 9.18
C ASN A 38 -22.74 3.69 7.94
N LYS A 39 -23.23 4.92 7.73
CA LYS A 39 -22.78 5.78 6.63
C LYS A 39 -21.30 6.16 6.80
N LEU A 40 -20.89 6.52 8.01
CA LEU A 40 -19.49 6.85 8.32
C LEU A 40 -18.57 5.64 8.09
N ALA A 41 -18.95 4.46 8.58
CA ALA A 41 -18.22 3.22 8.37
C ALA A 41 -18.08 2.89 6.88
N PHE A 42 -19.13 3.09 6.09
CA PHE A 42 -19.08 2.90 4.64
C PHE A 42 -18.12 3.87 3.95
N VAL A 43 -18.15 5.16 4.32
CA VAL A 43 -17.22 6.17 3.76
C VAL A 43 -15.76 5.81 4.09
N VAL A 44 -15.49 5.41 5.33
CA VAL A 44 -14.14 4.97 5.74
C VAL A 44 -13.70 3.75 4.96
N LEU A 45 -14.57 2.75 4.79
CA LEU A 45 -14.29 1.57 3.97
C LEU A 45 -13.95 1.96 2.53
N CYS A 46 -14.72 2.85 1.91
CA CYS A 46 -14.42 3.35 0.57
C CYS A 46 -13.04 4.00 0.50
N ILE A 47 -12.69 4.86 1.48
CA ILE A 47 -11.37 5.50 1.54
C ILE A 47 -10.26 4.45 1.58
N PHE A 48 -10.37 3.43 2.44
CA PHE A 48 -9.36 2.37 2.52
C PHE A 48 -9.24 1.57 1.22
N VAL A 49 -10.36 1.24 0.58
CA VAL A 49 -10.36 0.55 -0.73
C VAL A 49 -9.61 1.36 -1.79
N PHE A 50 -9.71 2.69 -1.77
CA PHE A 50 -8.96 3.55 -2.70
C PHE A 50 -7.49 3.77 -2.28
N LEU A 51 -7.19 3.83 -0.98
CA LEU A 51 -5.84 4.10 -0.50
C LEU A 51 -4.91 2.87 -0.58
N ILE A 52 -5.42 1.66 -0.41
CA ILE A 52 -4.59 0.43 -0.42
C ILE A 52 -3.81 0.27 -1.74
N PRO A 53 -4.42 0.37 -2.94
CA PRO A 53 -3.70 0.25 -4.20
C PRO A 53 -2.65 1.36 -4.36
N VAL A 54 -2.95 2.57 -3.89
CA VAL A 54 -2.03 3.72 -3.92
C VAL A 54 -0.82 3.41 -3.04
N LEU A 55 -1.04 3.04 -1.79
CA LEU A 55 0.05 2.69 -0.87
C LEU A 55 0.88 1.51 -1.38
N TRP A 56 0.25 0.52 -2.01
CA TRP A 56 0.95 -0.61 -2.63
C TRP A 56 1.85 -0.14 -3.78
N PHE A 57 1.33 0.72 -4.66
CA PHE A 57 2.06 1.29 -5.79
C PHE A 57 3.27 2.10 -5.34
N PHE A 58 3.11 2.98 -4.36
CA PHE A 58 4.19 3.86 -3.89
C PHE A 58 5.15 3.18 -2.90
N GLY A 59 4.68 2.18 -2.14
CA GLY A 59 5.48 1.50 -1.12
C GLY A 59 6.31 0.34 -1.65
N ILE A 60 5.72 -0.52 -2.49
CA ILE A 60 6.38 -1.73 -3.01
C ILE A 60 6.94 -1.51 -4.41
N GLY A 61 6.32 -0.61 -5.20
CA GLY A 61 6.66 -0.42 -6.60
C GLY A 61 6.22 -1.58 -7.50
N TYR A 62 6.45 -1.44 -8.80
CA TYR A 62 6.15 -2.41 -9.85
C TYR A 62 7.44 -3.05 -10.36
N PRO A 63 7.41 -4.33 -10.76
CA PRO A 63 8.57 -4.93 -11.42
C PRO A 63 8.90 -4.14 -12.69
N VAL A 64 10.20 -3.96 -12.94
CA VAL A 64 10.69 -3.35 -14.18
C VAL A 64 10.89 -4.46 -15.20
N ASN A 65 10.62 -4.24 -16.49
CA ASN A 65 11.07 -5.20 -17.52
C ASN A 65 12.60 -5.20 -17.59
N ALA A 66 13.23 -6.37 -17.75
CA ALA A 66 14.69 -6.46 -17.76
C ALA A 66 15.30 -5.59 -18.88
N ASP A 67 14.72 -5.67 -20.09
CA ASP A 67 15.13 -4.87 -21.27
C ASP A 67 15.04 -3.34 -21.06
N GLY A 68 14.26 -2.88 -20.08
CA GLY A 68 14.12 -1.46 -19.77
C GLY A 68 15.22 -0.92 -18.84
N VAL A 69 16.03 -1.80 -18.25
CA VAL A 69 17.06 -1.43 -17.29
C VAL A 69 18.40 -1.27 -18.00
N PHE A 70 18.93 -0.06 -17.98
CA PHE A 70 20.28 0.22 -18.43
C PHE A 70 21.26 -0.05 -17.30
N VAL A 71 22.19 -0.98 -17.53
CA VAL A 71 23.28 -1.26 -16.59
C VAL A 71 24.53 -0.51 -17.03
N GLY A 72 25.10 0.27 -16.12
CA GLY A 72 26.36 0.97 -16.35
C GLY A 72 27.57 0.05 -16.15
N GLU A 73 28.76 0.64 -16.05
CA GLU A 73 29.99 -0.11 -15.78
C GLU A 73 29.95 -0.75 -14.37
N ILE A 74 30.00 -2.08 -14.33
CA ILE A 74 30.04 -2.86 -13.08
C ILE A 74 31.44 -2.83 -12.51
N ARG A 75 31.56 -2.58 -11.21
CA ARG A 75 32.85 -2.47 -10.50
C ARG A 75 32.88 -3.39 -9.30
N GLN A 76 34.07 -3.87 -8.94
CA GLN A 76 34.25 -4.61 -7.70
C GLN A 76 34.69 -3.66 -6.58
N THR A 77 34.06 -3.77 -5.41
CA THR A 77 34.40 -2.97 -4.22
C THR A 77 35.63 -3.53 -3.51
N GLU A 78 36.17 -2.76 -2.55
CA GLU A 78 37.28 -3.22 -1.70
C GLU A 78 36.91 -4.46 -0.87
N GLU A 79 35.61 -4.69 -0.61
CA GLU A 79 35.09 -5.87 0.09
C GLU A 79 34.88 -7.08 -0.84
N GLY A 80 35.20 -6.95 -2.14
CA GLY A 80 35.06 -8.00 -3.13
C GLY A 80 33.65 -8.17 -3.71
N LYS A 81 32.69 -7.32 -3.33
CA LYS A 81 31.31 -7.32 -3.87
C LYS A 81 31.22 -6.55 -5.18
N LEU A 82 30.14 -6.73 -5.94
CA LEU A 82 29.89 -5.97 -7.17
C LEU A 82 29.01 -4.74 -6.88
N GLU A 83 29.43 -3.58 -7.37
CA GLU A 83 28.62 -2.37 -7.51
C GLU A 83 28.05 -2.31 -8.92
N ILE A 84 26.73 -2.34 -9.00
CA ILE A 84 25.97 -2.43 -10.24
C ILE A 84 25.12 -1.16 -10.38
N PRO A 85 25.60 -0.16 -11.13
CA PRO A 85 24.83 1.02 -11.43
C PRO A 85 23.71 0.68 -12.42
N MET A 86 22.47 1.02 -12.07
CA MET A 86 21.28 0.78 -12.88
C MET A 86 20.55 2.09 -13.14
N MET A 87 20.00 2.23 -14.34
CA MET A 87 19.20 3.35 -14.77
C MET A 87 17.95 2.85 -15.49
N LEU A 88 16.83 3.54 -15.29
CA LEU A 88 15.58 3.31 -16.00
C LEU A 88 15.22 4.58 -16.75
N GLU A 89 15.00 4.45 -18.06
CA GLU A 89 14.54 5.55 -18.91
C GLU A 89 13.02 5.68 -18.79
N GLY A 90 12.54 6.87 -18.43
CA GLY A 90 11.11 7.13 -18.28
C GLY A 90 10.81 8.32 -17.39
N SER A 91 9.87 9.16 -17.83
CA SER A 91 9.44 10.30 -17.02
C SER A 91 8.70 9.81 -15.77
N ALA A 92 9.11 10.32 -14.62
CA ALA A 92 8.52 10.14 -13.30
C ALA A 92 8.71 8.78 -12.62
N VAL A 93 9.70 7.97 -13.02
CA VAL A 93 10.01 6.69 -12.36
C VAL A 93 11.30 6.76 -11.55
N ALA A 94 11.35 6.09 -10.38
CA ALA A 94 12.61 5.76 -9.70
C ALA A 94 12.58 4.35 -9.14
N PHE A 95 13.76 3.75 -9.02
CA PHE A 95 13.92 2.49 -8.30
C PHE A 95 13.54 2.68 -6.83
N THR A 96 12.70 1.80 -6.32
CA THR A 96 12.32 1.78 -4.91
C THR A 96 13.00 0.65 -4.15
N ILE A 97 13.01 -0.54 -4.75
CA ILE A 97 13.51 -1.76 -4.13
C ILE A 97 14.22 -2.57 -5.21
N THR A 98 15.40 -3.11 -4.89
CA THR A 98 16.00 -4.19 -5.66
C THR A 98 16.15 -5.39 -4.75
N THR A 99 15.36 -6.44 -4.99
CA THR A 99 15.53 -7.70 -4.27
C THR A 99 16.66 -8.49 -4.93
N GLN A 100 17.42 -9.22 -4.11
CA GLN A 100 18.50 -10.10 -4.58
C GLN A 100 18.22 -11.51 -4.09
N GLU A 101 18.19 -12.46 -5.02
CA GLU A 101 18.01 -13.90 -4.79
C GLU A 101 19.23 -14.64 -5.33
N LEU A 102 19.76 -15.59 -4.55
CA LEU A 102 20.89 -16.41 -4.94
C LEU A 102 20.38 -17.79 -5.38
N GLU A 103 20.57 -18.11 -6.66
CA GLU A 103 20.27 -19.41 -7.26
C GLU A 103 21.61 -20.13 -7.52
N GLU A 104 22.05 -20.96 -6.58
CA GLU A 104 23.36 -21.64 -6.62
C GLU A 104 24.53 -20.64 -6.62
N ASP A 105 25.13 -20.38 -7.78
CA ASP A 105 26.22 -19.43 -8.04
C ASP A 105 25.76 -18.24 -8.93
N ARG A 106 24.45 -18.09 -9.12
CA ARG A 106 23.85 -17.02 -9.93
C ARG A 106 23.09 -16.06 -9.05
N LEU A 107 23.40 -14.77 -9.16
CA LEU A 107 22.66 -13.73 -8.46
C LEU A 107 21.57 -13.15 -9.34
N ILE A 108 20.32 -13.21 -8.89
CA ILE A 108 19.16 -12.64 -9.59
C ILE A 108 18.77 -11.32 -8.91
N LEU A 109 18.87 -10.23 -9.65
CA LEU A 109 18.42 -8.89 -9.24
C LEU A 109 17.00 -8.67 -9.76
N LYS A 110 16.07 -8.34 -8.86
CA LYS A 110 14.67 -8.04 -9.18
C LYS A 110 14.38 -6.57 -8.87
N PRO A 111 14.71 -5.64 -9.78
CA PRO A 111 14.46 -4.23 -9.57
C PRO A 111 12.96 -3.92 -9.64
N ARG A 112 12.53 -2.99 -8.81
CA ARG A 112 11.17 -2.43 -8.81
C ARG A 112 11.24 -0.92 -8.89
N PHE A 113 10.30 -0.33 -9.63
CA PHE A 113 10.16 1.11 -9.74
C PHE A 113 8.86 1.59 -9.11
N ALA A 114 8.84 2.81 -8.60
CA ALA A 114 7.60 3.53 -8.30
C ALA A 114 7.61 4.88 -9.00
N LEU A 115 6.41 5.44 -9.15
CA LEU A 115 6.28 6.80 -9.65
C LEU A 115 6.67 7.77 -8.54
N VAL A 116 7.66 8.63 -8.79
CA VAL A 116 8.14 9.62 -7.82
C VAL A 116 8.32 10.98 -8.48
N GLY A 117 7.21 11.64 -8.83
CA GLY A 117 7.21 13.05 -9.22
C GLY A 117 8.11 13.42 -10.43
N LEU A 118 8.46 14.70 -10.56
CA LEU A 118 8.99 15.37 -11.76
C LEU A 118 10.40 14.95 -12.24
N HIS A 119 10.92 13.77 -11.89
CA HIS A 119 12.26 13.34 -12.30
C HIS A 119 12.16 12.54 -13.61
N GLN A 120 12.99 12.87 -14.59
CA GLN A 120 12.92 12.27 -15.93
C GLN A 120 13.60 10.89 -16.05
N SER A 121 14.25 10.42 -14.98
CA SER A 121 14.99 9.16 -14.95
C SER A 121 15.13 8.66 -13.52
N GLY A 122 15.10 7.35 -13.35
CA GLY A 122 15.46 6.68 -12.10
C GLY A 122 16.86 6.10 -12.19
N SER A 123 17.77 6.45 -11.29
CA SER A 123 19.09 5.83 -11.20
C SER A 123 19.35 5.31 -9.79
N THR A 124 19.99 4.15 -9.68
CA THR A 124 20.42 3.58 -8.41
C THR A 124 21.69 2.77 -8.59
N THR A 125 22.38 2.47 -7.49
CA THR A 125 23.52 1.53 -7.50
C THR A 125 23.21 0.42 -6.51
N VAL A 126 23.33 -0.82 -6.97
CA VAL A 126 23.09 -2.01 -6.15
C VAL A 126 24.42 -2.65 -5.83
N GLU A 127 24.70 -2.82 -4.55
CA GLU A 127 25.81 -3.63 -4.07
C GLU A 127 25.32 -5.08 -3.86
N THR A 128 26.07 -6.07 -4.35
CA THR A 128 25.71 -7.48 -4.18
C THR A 128 25.81 -7.93 -2.73
N LYS A 129 24.88 -8.79 -2.29
CA LYS A 129 24.89 -9.36 -0.94
C LYS A 129 26.04 -10.35 -0.71
N VAL A 130 26.55 -10.95 -1.79
CA VAL A 130 27.64 -11.92 -1.77
C VAL A 130 28.85 -11.40 -2.56
N PRO A 131 30.06 -11.80 -2.17
CA PRO A 131 31.29 -11.51 -2.91
C PRO A 131 31.25 -12.02 -4.36
N ALA A 132 31.95 -11.33 -5.27
CA ALA A 132 31.99 -11.66 -6.69
C ALA A 132 32.73 -12.98 -6.99
N ASP A 133 33.63 -13.43 -6.11
CA ASP A 133 34.33 -14.70 -6.28
C ASP A 133 33.43 -15.92 -6.05
N GLU A 134 32.34 -15.76 -5.30
CA GLU A 134 31.28 -16.76 -5.08
C GLU A 134 30.24 -16.80 -6.21
N LEU A 135 30.29 -15.86 -7.15
CA LEU A 135 29.34 -15.75 -8.25
C LEU A 135 29.96 -16.21 -9.57
N GLN A 136 29.16 -16.88 -10.40
CA GLN A 136 29.46 -17.09 -11.82
C GLN A 136 28.76 -16.05 -12.69
N GLU A 137 27.51 -15.72 -12.36
CA GLU A 137 26.70 -14.82 -13.18
C GLU A 137 25.85 -13.87 -12.31
N VAL A 138 25.56 -12.70 -12.85
CA VAL A 138 24.52 -11.81 -12.34
C VAL A 138 23.50 -11.53 -13.42
N TRP A 139 22.23 -11.72 -13.08
CA TRP A 139 21.10 -11.50 -13.95
C TRP A 139 20.19 -10.40 -13.39
N ILE A 140 19.57 -9.63 -14.27
CA ILE A 140 18.36 -8.87 -13.96
C ILE A 140 17.17 -9.71 -14.37
N GLN A 141 16.20 -9.88 -13.46
CA GLN A 141 14.90 -10.47 -13.75
C GLN A 141 13.81 -9.41 -13.62
N GLY A 142 12.98 -9.29 -14.64
CA GLY A 142 11.85 -8.38 -14.66
C GLY A 142 10.56 -8.96 -14.07
N ASP A 143 9.44 -8.74 -14.76
CA ASP A 143 8.10 -9.16 -14.31
C ASP A 143 7.94 -10.69 -14.27
N ASP A 144 8.45 -11.37 -15.30
CA ASP A 144 8.34 -12.82 -15.45
C ASP A 144 9.67 -13.54 -15.15
N GLU A 145 9.59 -14.82 -14.77
CA GLU A 145 10.77 -15.69 -14.62
C GLU A 145 11.55 -15.87 -15.92
N ASN A 146 10.88 -15.71 -17.06
CA ASN A 146 11.51 -15.76 -18.38
C ASN A 146 12.09 -14.42 -18.84
N ASP A 147 11.74 -13.30 -18.19
CA ASP A 147 12.27 -11.97 -18.49
C ASP A 147 13.60 -11.78 -17.75
N ARG A 148 14.65 -12.45 -18.22
CA ARG A 148 16.00 -12.44 -17.63
C ARG A 148 17.03 -11.89 -18.60
N GLN A 149 17.88 -10.99 -18.10
CA GLN A 149 19.01 -10.43 -18.83
C GLN A 149 20.31 -10.64 -18.06
N LEU A 150 21.30 -11.28 -18.69
CA LEU A 150 22.64 -11.43 -18.13
C LEU A 150 23.35 -10.08 -18.18
N ILE A 151 23.89 -9.64 -17.05
CA ILE A 151 24.55 -8.32 -16.93
C ILE A 151 26.01 -8.42 -16.50
N TRP A 152 26.41 -9.56 -15.96
CA TRP A 152 27.79 -9.85 -15.59
C TRP A 152 28.03 -11.35 -15.58
N GLU A 153 29.21 -11.75 -16.05
CA GLU A 153 29.69 -13.12 -16.03
C GLU A 153 31.15 -13.08 -15.58
N LYS A 154 31.55 -14.06 -14.77
CA LYS A 154 32.93 -14.20 -14.31
C LYS A 154 33.80 -14.67 -15.47
N GLU A 155 34.86 -13.93 -15.77
CA GLU A 155 35.88 -14.40 -16.72
C GLU A 155 36.69 -15.55 -16.09
N ASP A 156 36.77 -16.68 -16.81
CA ASP A 156 37.57 -17.86 -16.45
C ASP A 156 39.10 -17.59 -16.41
#